data_AF-A0A0G1KVT3-F1
#
_entry.id   AF-A0A0G1KVT3-F1
#
_cell.length_a   1.000
_cell.length_b   1.000
_cell.length_c   1.000
_cell.angle_alpha   90.00
_cell.angle_beta   90.00
_cell.angle_gamma   90.00
#
_symmetry.space_group_name_H-M   'P 1'
#
loop_
_entity.id
_entity.type
_entity.pdbx_description
1 polymer ?
#
loop_
_entity_poly.entity_id
_entity_poly.type
_entity_poly.pdbx_seq_one_letter_code
_entity_poly.pdbx_strand_id
1 'polypeptide(L)'
;MKTKLKKLSYWAGVSAVGIVLGISLQFTRAWVEPTVAPPGGNIGAPINTGSLPQSKAGILNLGSTTVNHNPAGETWNYSLLLNASDMSSIGFHDSGHSVGSIKFQGNAFTIGGNDAWGDANVYMPGKVGIGTTNPTNKLTVSQSSGGTGYSGTDGTGGALGMAMNLAGV
;
A
#
# COMPACT_ATOMS: atom_id res chain seq x y z
N MET A 1 -31.47 28.40 78.37
CA MET A 1 -31.48 28.70 76.92
C MET A 1 -30.23 28.18 76.20
N LYS A 2 -29.00 28.50 76.64
CA LYS A 2 -27.72 28.09 76.00
C LYS A 2 -27.57 26.57 75.70
N THR A 3 -28.03 25.68 76.58
CA THR A 3 -27.95 24.22 76.37
C THR A 3 -28.93 23.70 75.33
N LYS A 4 -30.12 24.31 75.23
CA LYS A 4 -31.12 23.97 74.20
C LYS A 4 -30.66 24.40 72.80
N LEU A 5 -30.03 25.57 72.67
CA LEU A 5 -29.43 26.01 71.40
C LEU A 5 -28.27 25.11 70.93
N LYS A 6 -27.40 24.64 71.85
CA LYS A 6 -26.33 23.70 71.51
C LYS A 6 -26.86 22.36 70.98
N LYS A 7 -27.92 21.83 71.61
CA LYS A 7 -28.59 20.61 71.13
C LYS A 7 -29.24 20.82 69.76
N LEU A 8 -29.90 21.96 69.56
CA LEU A 8 -30.52 22.29 68.26
C LEU A 8 -29.47 22.42 67.15
N SER A 9 -28.35 23.10 67.41
CA SER A 9 -27.24 23.23 66.45
C SER A 9 -26.58 21.89 66.13
N TYR A 10 -26.43 21.00 67.12
CA TYR A 10 -25.89 19.66 66.91
C TYR A 10 -26.80 18.85 65.98
N TRP A 11 -28.10 18.79 66.28
CA TRP A 11 -29.06 18.06 65.46
C TRP A 11 -29.21 18.66 64.06
N ALA A 12 -29.15 19.99 63.92
CA ALA A 12 -29.11 20.65 62.62
C ALA A 12 -27.85 20.26 61.81
N GLY A 13 -26.69 20.15 62.46
CA GLY A 13 -25.46 19.67 61.83
C GLY A 13 -25.55 18.21 61.39
N VAL A 14 -26.11 17.33 62.23
CA VAL A 14 -26.35 15.92 61.88
C VAL A 14 -27.28 15.81 60.67
N SER A 15 -28.36 16.58 60.63
CA SER A 15 -29.28 16.62 59.49
C SER A 15 -28.60 17.14 58.21
N ALA A 16 -27.78 18.19 58.31
CA ALA A 16 -27.06 18.74 57.16
C ALA A 16 -26.09 17.73 56.54
N VAL A 17 -25.34 16.99 57.37
CA VAL A 17 -24.44 15.91 56.91
C VAL A 17 -25.24 14.81 56.21
N GLY A 18 -26.38 14.40 56.77
CA GLY A 18 -27.27 13.41 56.15
C GLY A 18 -27.81 13.86 54.78
N ILE A 19 -28.16 15.15 54.63
CA ILE A 19 -28.62 15.73 53.37
C ILE A 19 -27.49 15.76 52.33
N VAL A 20 -26.28 16.21 52.71
CA VAL A 20 -25.12 16.26 51.80
C VAL A 20 -24.73 14.87 51.34
N LEU A 21 -24.70 13.89 52.25
CA LEU A 21 -24.45 12.48 51.90
C LEU A 21 -25.55 11.93 50.98
N GLY A 22 -26.82 12.17 51.33
CA GLY A 22 -27.96 11.72 50.53
C GLY A 22 -27.93 12.26 49.10
N ILE A 23 -27.67 13.56 48.93
CA ILE A 23 -27.57 14.21 47.61
C ILE A 23 -26.33 13.71 46.85
N SER A 24 -25.17 13.59 47.51
CA SER A 24 -23.94 13.07 46.89
C SER A 24 -24.12 11.64 46.37
N LEU A 25 -24.81 10.80 47.14
CA LEU A 25 -25.15 9.43 46.74
C LEU A 25 -26.02 9.41 45.49
N GLN A 26 -26.96 10.35 45.29
CA GLN A 26 -27.77 10.40 44.07
C GLN A 26 -26.91 10.61 42.81
N PHE A 27 -25.86 11.45 42.88
CA PHE A 27 -24.95 11.65 41.75
C PHE A 27 -24.08 10.42 41.46
N THR A 28 -23.66 9.66 42.49
CA THR A 28 -22.95 8.38 42.29
C THR A 28 -23.86 7.29 41.72
N ARG A 29 -25.14 7.26 42.09
CA ARG A 29 -26.13 6.30 41.57
C ARG A 29 -26.63 6.67 40.17
N ALA A 30 -26.57 7.95 39.81
CA ALA A 30 -26.88 8.44 38.47
C ALA A 30 -25.72 8.24 37.48
N TRP A 31 -24.49 8.08 37.99
CA TRP A 31 -23.38 7.59 37.17
C TRP A 31 -23.58 6.10 36.89
N VAL A 32 -24.27 5.82 35.80
CA VAL A 32 -24.26 4.49 35.19
C VAL A 32 -22.94 4.39 34.45
N GLU A 33 -22.02 3.56 34.95
CA GLU A 33 -20.83 3.20 34.18
C GLU A 33 -21.28 2.79 32.77
N PRO A 34 -20.61 3.25 31.71
CA PRO A 34 -20.92 2.82 30.36
C PRO A 34 -20.89 1.28 30.31
N THR A 35 -22.07 0.66 30.28
CA THR A 35 -22.22 -0.81 30.20
C THR A 35 -22.12 -1.30 28.77
N VAL A 36 -22.22 -0.38 27.82
CA VAL A 36 -21.80 -0.61 26.45
C VAL A 36 -20.28 -0.61 26.46
N ALA A 37 -19.66 -1.67 25.94
CA ALA A 37 -18.24 -1.62 25.59
C ALA A 37 -17.98 -0.29 24.84
N PRO A 38 -16.85 0.41 25.06
CA PRO A 38 -16.49 1.53 24.19
C PRO A 38 -16.70 1.05 22.75
N PRO A 39 -17.33 1.85 21.87
CA PRO A 39 -17.69 1.37 20.53
C PRO A 39 -16.51 0.59 19.96
N GLY A 40 -16.70 -0.71 19.70
CA GLY A 40 -15.62 -1.57 19.24
C GLY A 40 -14.99 -0.92 18.01
N GLY A 41 -13.69 -0.59 18.07
CA GLY A 41 -13.17 0.37 17.09
C GLY A 41 -11.74 0.85 17.26
N ASN A 42 -10.86 0.15 17.97
CA ASN A 42 -9.46 0.22 17.53
C ASN A 42 -9.38 -0.54 16.22
N ILE A 43 -9.70 0.14 15.11
CA ILE A 43 -9.23 -0.28 13.80
C ILE A 43 -7.71 -0.21 13.95
N GLY A 44 -7.02 -1.36 14.04
CA GLY A 44 -5.56 -1.34 14.05
C GLY A 44 -5.14 -0.58 12.81
N ALA A 45 -4.55 0.62 12.97
CA ALA A 45 -4.62 1.68 11.96
C ALA A 45 -4.51 1.14 10.52
N PRO A 46 -5.63 1.02 9.78
CA PRO A 46 -5.59 0.58 8.40
C PRO A 46 -4.94 1.66 7.54
N ILE A 47 -4.43 1.26 6.37
CA ILE A 47 -4.28 2.20 5.27
C ILE A 47 -5.71 2.67 4.91
N ASN A 48 -6.10 3.81 5.46
CA ASN A 48 -7.45 4.35 5.51
C ASN A 48 -7.89 5.00 4.19
N THR A 49 -9.13 5.44 4.12
CA THR A 49 -9.64 6.34 3.08
C THR A 49 -9.41 7.80 3.48
N GLY A 50 -8.60 8.51 2.71
CA GLY A 50 -8.29 9.93 2.92
C GLY A 50 -7.46 10.46 1.75
N SER A 51 -7.46 11.77 1.54
CA SER A 51 -6.72 12.41 0.43
C SER A 51 -5.22 12.57 0.68
N LEU A 52 -4.75 12.24 1.89
CA LEU A 52 -3.35 12.32 2.24
C LEU A 52 -2.64 10.98 1.99
N PRO A 53 -1.37 11.01 1.52
CA PRO A 53 -0.54 9.82 1.45
C PRO A 53 -0.40 9.14 2.81
N GLN A 54 -0.44 7.82 2.82
CA GLN A 54 -0.30 7.02 4.03
C GLN A 54 0.88 6.09 3.91
N SER A 55 1.65 5.97 4.99
CA SER A 55 2.86 5.15 5.07
C SER A 55 2.73 4.10 6.17
N LYS A 56 3.21 2.89 5.92
CA LYS A 56 3.35 1.83 6.92
C LYS A 56 4.83 1.62 7.23
N ALA A 57 5.20 1.68 8.51
CA ALA A 57 6.49 1.19 8.95
C ALA A 57 6.48 -0.36 8.93
N GLY A 58 7.39 -0.97 8.17
CA GLY A 58 7.47 -2.42 7.95
C GLY A 58 6.90 -2.88 6.60
N ILE A 59 6.90 -4.20 6.37
CA ILE A 59 6.44 -4.81 5.10
C ILE A 59 4.91 -4.81 5.03
N LEU A 60 4.36 -4.35 3.91
CA LEU A 60 2.97 -4.59 3.53
C LEU A 60 2.88 -5.89 2.71
N ASN A 61 2.31 -6.94 3.30
CA ASN A 61 2.02 -8.18 2.58
C ASN A 61 0.59 -8.12 2.01
N LEU A 62 0.45 -8.29 0.69
CA LEU A 62 -0.84 -8.33 -0.01
C LEU A 62 -1.00 -9.69 -0.70
N GLY A 63 -2.11 -10.37 -0.43
CA GLY A 63 -2.42 -11.71 -0.96
C GLY A 63 -2.31 -12.82 0.08
N SER A 64 -2.18 -14.06 -0.40
CA SER A 64 -2.11 -15.28 0.41
C SER A 64 -1.02 -16.21 -0.11
N THR A 65 -0.30 -16.88 0.79
CA THR A 65 0.68 -17.92 0.45
C THR A 65 0.05 -19.28 0.19
N THR A 66 -1.25 -19.44 0.44
CA THR A 66 -1.98 -20.72 0.30
C THR A 66 -3.02 -20.71 -0.83
N VAL A 67 -3.21 -19.57 -1.51
CA VAL A 67 -4.24 -19.41 -2.55
C VAL A 67 -3.65 -18.75 -3.79
N ASN A 68 -3.98 -19.30 -4.95
CA ASN A 68 -3.66 -18.69 -6.25
C ASN A 68 -4.71 -17.60 -6.59
N HIS A 69 -4.25 -16.37 -6.75
CA HIS A 69 -5.07 -15.28 -7.28
C HIS A 69 -4.89 -15.25 -8.81
N ASN A 70 -5.77 -15.95 -9.52
CA ASN A 70 -5.71 -16.08 -10.97
C ASN A 70 -6.82 -15.27 -11.64
N PRO A 71 -6.50 -14.14 -12.31
CA PRO A 71 -7.46 -13.40 -13.09
C PRO A 71 -7.75 -14.15 -14.40
N ALA A 72 -8.96 -14.65 -14.55
CA ALA A 72 -9.42 -15.32 -15.77
C ALA A 72 -10.87 -14.93 -16.09
N GLY A 73 -11.14 -14.62 -17.36
CA GLY A 73 -12.46 -14.19 -17.82
C GLY A 73 -12.93 -12.91 -17.12
N GLU A 74 -14.17 -12.91 -16.62
CA GLU A 74 -14.79 -11.76 -15.91
C GLU A 74 -14.41 -11.64 -14.42
N THR A 75 -13.45 -12.44 -13.94
CA THR A 75 -13.09 -12.45 -12.51
C THR A 75 -11.85 -11.59 -12.24
N TRP A 76 -12.03 -10.50 -11.51
CA TRP A 76 -10.98 -9.56 -11.07
C TRP A 76 -10.14 -10.09 -9.88
N ASN A 77 -9.77 -11.36 -9.92
CA ASN A 77 -9.08 -12.05 -8.82
C ASN A 77 -7.55 -11.83 -8.87
N TYR A 78 -7.11 -10.66 -8.40
CA TYR A 78 -5.70 -10.28 -8.28
C TYR A 78 -5.27 -10.21 -6.81
N SER A 79 -4.00 -10.50 -6.51
CA SER A 79 -3.42 -10.22 -5.19
C SER A 79 -3.25 -8.72 -4.92
N LEU A 80 -3.07 -7.92 -5.99
CA LEU A 80 -3.09 -6.47 -6.01
C LEU A 80 -3.76 -6.00 -7.31
N LEU A 81 -4.89 -5.29 -7.20
CA LEU A 81 -5.57 -4.63 -8.31
C LEU A 81 -5.41 -3.11 -8.16
N LEU A 82 -4.84 -2.46 -9.17
CA LEU A 82 -4.70 -1.01 -9.26
C LEU A 82 -5.65 -0.49 -10.35
N ASN A 83 -6.68 0.25 -9.96
CA ASN A 83 -7.65 0.83 -10.89
C ASN A 83 -7.43 2.34 -11.02
N ALA A 84 -7.40 2.83 -12.25
CA ALA A 84 -7.29 4.25 -12.57
C ALA A 84 -8.00 4.54 -13.90
N SER A 85 -8.37 5.80 -14.14
CA SER A 85 -9.06 6.21 -15.37
C SER A 85 -8.20 6.16 -16.63
N ASP A 86 -6.87 6.22 -16.49
CA ASP A 86 -5.94 6.29 -17.63
C ASP A 86 -4.67 5.47 -17.38
N MET A 87 -4.02 5.68 -16.23
CA MET A 87 -2.77 5.03 -15.87
C MET A 87 -2.81 4.48 -14.45
N SER A 88 -2.51 3.19 -14.32
CA SER A 88 -2.18 2.58 -13.02
C SER A 88 -0.66 2.47 -12.90
N SER A 89 -0.11 2.86 -11.74
CA SER A 89 1.33 2.88 -11.52
C SER A 89 1.73 2.56 -10.08
N ILE A 90 2.94 2.03 -9.94
CA ILE A 90 3.71 1.97 -8.69
C ILE A 90 4.90 2.90 -8.86
N GLY A 91 5.01 3.92 -8.01
CA GLY A 91 6.10 4.89 -8.04
C GLY A 91 7.21 4.53 -7.04
N PHE A 92 8.46 4.79 -7.42
CA PHE A 92 9.61 4.70 -6.54
C PHE A 92 10.13 6.11 -6.27
N HIS A 93 10.19 6.50 -5.01
CA HIS A 93 10.67 7.82 -4.60
C HIS A 93 12.00 7.72 -3.86
N ASP A 94 12.91 8.65 -4.14
CA ASP A 94 14.09 8.92 -3.33
C ASP A 94 14.19 10.42 -3.06
N SER A 95 14.48 10.80 -1.81
CA SER A 95 14.61 12.21 -1.36
C SER A 95 13.48 13.18 -1.77
N GLY A 96 12.28 12.67 -2.05
CA GLY A 96 11.12 13.47 -2.47
C GLY A 96 10.85 13.53 -3.97
N HIS A 97 11.68 12.91 -4.81
CA HIS A 97 11.48 12.83 -6.27
C HIS A 97 11.10 11.41 -6.72
N SER A 98 10.26 11.27 -7.74
CA SER A 98 10.07 9.97 -8.41
C SER A 98 11.32 9.67 -9.22
N VAL A 99 12.01 8.58 -8.90
CA VAL A 99 13.20 8.11 -9.63
C VAL A 99 12.84 7.03 -10.67
N GLY A 100 11.59 6.57 -10.68
CA GLY A 100 11.07 5.67 -11.69
C GLY A 100 9.71 5.08 -11.30
N SER A 101 8.99 4.57 -12.30
CA SER A 101 7.71 3.90 -12.10
C SER A 101 7.64 2.53 -12.76
N ILE A 102 6.82 1.64 -12.22
CA ILE A 102 6.19 0.56 -12.99
C ILE A 102 4.77 1.03 -13.33
N LYS A 103 4.40 1.07 -14.61
CA LYS A 103 3.09 1.58 -15.04
C LYS A 103 2.50 0.85 -16.22
N PHE A 104 1.19 0.94 -16.34
CA PHE A 104 0.45 0.55 -17.54
C PHE A 104 -0.38 1.75 -18.01
N GLN A 105 -0.14 2.18 -19.26
CA GLN A 105 -0.89 3.25 -19.93
C GLN A 105 -0.87 2.99 -21.43
N GLY A 106 -1.96 3.29 -22.14
CA GLY A 106 -1.97 3.25 -23.63
C GLY A 106 -1.53 1.90 -24.21
N ASN A 107 -1.95 0.80 -23.58
CA ASN A 107 -1.57 -0.58 -23.91
C ASN A 107 -0.08 -0.94 -23.73
N ALA A 108 0.71 -0.07 -23.10
CA ALA A 108 2.12 -0.31 -22.82
C ALA A 108 2.34 -0.59 -21.34
N PHE A 109 3.00 -1.70 -21.04
CA PHE A 109 3.60 -1.95 -19.74
C PHE A 109 5.02 -1.37 -19.72
N THR A 110 5.30 -0.48 -18.79
CA THR A 110 6.60 0.19 -18.65
C THR A 110 7.22 -0.13 -17.31
N ILE A 111 8.48 -0.55 -17.31
CA ILE A 111 9.35 -0.62 -16.13
C ILE A 111 10.42 0.46 -16.30
N GLY A 112 10.62 1.27 -15.26
CA GLY A 112 11.51 2.44 -15.36
C GLY A 112 10.86 3.55 -16.20
N GLY A 113 9.61 3.89 -15.90
CA GLY A 113 9.02 5.09 -16.48
C GLY A 113 9.76 6.35 -16.02
N ASN A 114 10.09 7.24 -16.96
CA ASN A 114 10.63 8.57 -16.63
C ASN A 114 9.46 9.53 -16.35
N ASP A 115 9.26 9.90 -15.09
CA ASP A 115 8.24 10.85 -14.68
C ASP A 115 8.75 12.30 -14.66
N ALA A 116 9.76 12.60 -15.48
CA ALA A 116 10.41 13.89 -15.69
C ALA A 116 11.42 14.36 -14.61
N TRP A 117 11.93 13.47 -13.77
CA TRP A 117 12.86 13.81 -12.67
C TRP A 117 14.19 13.02 -12.66
N GLY A 118 14.51 12.24 -13.70
CA GLY A 118 15.80 11.56 -13.79
C GLY A 118 15.95 10.54 -14.93
N ASP A 119 17.11 9.87 -14.96
CA ASP A 119 17.39 8.75 -15.88
C ASP A 119 16.74 7.46 -15.35
N ALA A 120 15.64 7.05 -15.98
CA ALA A 120 14.97 5.82 -15.60
C ALA A 120 15.73 4.60 -16.16
N ASN A 121 16.57 3.99 -15.32
CA ASN A 121 17.37 2.84 -15.67
C ASN A 121 16.73 1.53 -15.18
N VAL A 122 16.77 0.49 -16.01
CA VAL A 122 16.39 -0.87 -15.60
C VAL A 122 17.65 -1.72 -15.55
N TYR A 123 18.14 -1.99 -14.34
CA TYR A 123 19.27 -2.89 -14.13
C TYR A 123 18.77 -4.34 -14.05
N MET A 124 19.18 -5.16 -15.01
CA MET A 124 18.89 -6.59 -15.05
C MET A 124 20.16 -7.38 -14.72
N PRO A 125 20.35 -7.86 -13.48
CA PRO A 125 21.50 -8.70 -13.17
C PRO A 125 21.42 -10.02 -13.92
N GLY A 126 22.53 -10.45 -14.54
CA GLY A 126 22.62 -11.72 -15.26
C GLY A 126 22.39 -11.61 -16.77
N LYS A 127 21.76 -12.64 -17.36
CA LYS A 127 21.49 -12.74 -18.80
C LYS A 127 19.99 -12.51 -19.07
N VAL A 128 19.68 -11.75 -20.11
CA VAL A 128 18.31 -11.42 -20.54
C VAL A 128 17.93 -12.29 -21.75
N GLY A 129 16.82 -13.01 -21.63
CA GLY A 129 16.22 -13.79 -22.72
C GLY A 129 14.94 -13.14 -23.22
N ILE A 130 14.80 -12.99 -24.53
CA ILE A 130 13.52 -12.68 -25.21
C ILE A 130 13.15 -13.91 -26.03
N GLY A 131 11.99 -14.51 -25.75
CA GLY A 131 11.54 -15.74 -26.40
C GLY A 131 12.29 -17.01 -25.96
N THR A 132 13.09 -16.96 -24.90
CA THR A 132 13.80 -18.13 -24.34
C THR A 132 13.92 -18.03 -22.82
N THR A 133 13.92 -19.18 -22.14
CA THR A 133 14.17 -19.30 -20.68
C THR A 133 15.63 -19.63 -20.34
N ASN A 134 16.45 -19.96 -21.34
CA ASN A 134 17.84 -20.41 -21.14
C ASN A 134 18.82 -19.59 -21.99
N PRO A 135 18.97 -18.29 -21.74
CA PRO A 135 19.88 -17.43 -22.50
C PRO A 135 21.34 -17.88 -22.33
N THR A 136 22.06 -18.08 -23.43
CA THR A 136 23.48 -18.49 -23.44
C THR A 136 24.44 -17.29 -23.43
N ASN A 137 23.98 -16.11 -23.84
CA ASN A 137 24.73 -14.84 -23.83
C ASN A 137 24.05 -13.77 -22.97
N LYS A 138 24.73 -12.63 -22.72
CA LYS A 138 24.17 -11.51 -21.91
C LYS A 138 22.80 -11.05 -22.40
N LEU A 139 22.62 -10.95 -23.72
CA LEU A 139 21.32 -10.80 -24.37
C LEU A 139 21.15 -11.96 -25.35
N THR A 140 20.03 -12.66 -25.26
CA THR A 140 19.65 -13.72 -26.20
C THR A 140 18.23 -13.46 -26.68
N VAL A 141 18.05 -13.29 -27.99
CA VAL A 141 16.72 -13.25 -28.62
C VAL A 141 16.55 -14.55 -29.38
N SER A 142 15.57 -15.36 -28.96
CA SER A 142 15.20 -16.61 -29.63
C SER A 142 13.83 -16.43 -30.27
N GLN A 143 13.67 -17.05 -31.45
CA GLN A 143 12.51 -16.88 -32.30
C GLN A 143 12.21 -18.18 -33.02
N SER A 144 10.95 -18.35 -33.43
CA SER A 144 10.54 -19.44 -34.31
C SER A 144 11.22 -19.32 -35.68
N SER A 145 11.32 -20.44 -36.39
CA SER A 145 11.88 -20.47 -37.75
C SER A 145 11.21 -19.43 -38.65
N GLY A 146 12.01 -18.64 -39.37
CA GLY A 146 11.54 -17.59 -40.28
C GLY A 146 11.34 -16.20 -39.67
N GLY A 147 11.56 -16.00 -38.36
CA GLY A 147 11.52 -14.67 -37.74
C GLY A 147 12.78 -13.83 -38.00
N THR A 148 12.69 -12.50 -37.86
CA THR A 148 13.84 -11.59 -37.80
C THR A 148 14.33 -11.47 -36.35
N GLY A 149 15.48 -12.08 -36.03
CA GLY A 149 15.92 -12.26 -34.63
C GLY A 149 16.39 -10.99 -33.96
N TYR A 150 16.72 -10.00 -34.77
CA TYR A 150 17.05 -8.65 -34.35
C TYR A 150 16.88 -7.75 -35.58
N SER A 151 15.97 -6.78 -35.49
CA SER A 151 15.86 -5.70 -36.47
C SER A 151 16.28 -4.42 -35.78
N GLY A 152 17.54 -4.05 -35.96
CA GLY A 152 18.08 -2.78 -35.50
C GLY A 152 18.53 -1.95 -36.69
N THR A 153 18.06 -0.71 -36.75
CA THR A 153 18.57 0.31 -37.67
C THR A 153 19.55 1.17 -36.90
N ASP A 154 20.75 1.40 -37.44
CA ASP A 154 21.77 2.28 -36.84
C ASP A 154 21.44 3.78 -36.92
N GLY A 155 20.17 4.13 -37.12
CA GLY A 155 19.71 5.50 -37.37
C GLY A 155 20.01 6.01 -38.79
N THR A 156 20.78 5.29 -39.60
CA THR A 156 21.07 5.63 -41.01
C THR A 156 20.27 4.79 -42.01
N GLY A 157 19.40 3.90 -41.53
CA GLY A 157 18.59 3.00 -42.36
C GLY A 157 19.37 1.77 -42.85
N GLY A 158 20.64 1.62 -42.46
CA GLY A 158 21.40 0.39 -42.66
C GLY A 158 20.92 -0.70 -41.69
N ALA A 159 20.72 -1.91 -42.20
CA ALA A 159 20.54 -3.07 -41.34
C ALA A 159 21.84 -3.27 -40.54
N LEU A 160 21.76 -3.26 -39.21
CA LEU A 160 22.89 -3.67 -38.37
C LEU A 160 23.27 -5.09 -38.78
N GLY A 161 24.44 -5.24 -39.39
CA GLY A 161 24.89 -6.50 -39.98
C GLY A 161 24.77 -7.62 -38.96
N MET A 162 23.81 -8.52 -39.16
CA MET A 162 23.92 -9.86 -38.59
C MET A 162 25.22 -10.40 -39.18
N ALA A 163 26.25 -10.59 -38.36
CA ALA A 163 27.44 -11.30 -38.81
C ALA A 163 26.96 -12.67 -39.29
N MET A 164 26.82 -12.83 -40.61
CA MET A 164 26.59 -14.12 -41.21
C MET A 164 27.83 -14.93 -40.86
N ASN A 165 27.68 -15.86 -39.93
CA ASN A 165 28.67 -16.90 -39.74
C ASN A 165 28.56 -17.80 -40.97
N LEU A 166 29.25 -17.40 -42.04
CA LEU A 166 29.51 -18.27 -43.17
C LEU A 166 30.50 -19.32 -42.66
N ALA A 167 29.97 -20.40 -42.09
CA ALA A 167 30.77 -21.56 -41.73
C ALA A 167 31.54 -21.96 -43.00
N GLY A 168 32.86 -21.88 -42.91
CA GLY A 168 33.77 -21.87 -44.04
C GLY A 168 33.56 -23.01 -45.04
N VAL A 169 33.65 -22.64 -46.30
CA VAL A 169 34.38 -23.39 -47.34
C VAL A 169 35.85 -23.44 -46.96
#